data_AF-F6TQ49-F1
#
_entry.id   AF-F6TQ49-F1
#
_cell.length_a   1.000
_cell.length_b   1.000
_cell.length_c   1.000
_cell.angle_alpha   90.00
_cell.angle_beta   90.00
_cell.angle_gamma   90.00
#
_symmetry.space_group_name_H-M   'P 1'
#
loop_
_entity.id
_entity.type
_entity.pdbx_description
1 polymer ?
#
loop_
_entity_poly.entity_id
_entity_poly.type
_entity_poly.pdbx_seq_one_letter_code
_entity_poly.pdbx_strand_id
1 'polypeptide(L)'
;MSPVHSAAKGDNIEILEMLIKDGYDVNVKLTRDKITYRDRRQTALFFAVYNDSEEATEILLEAGAETELDYVKPLLVAVSHSQYNMADLLMTYGADVNACFNEDGATFPATVAFALRDYRHSGVSYVIDMTTQLCYNYADLTLICWR
;
A
#
# COMPACT_ATOMS: atom_id res chain seq x y z
N MET A 1 9.43 18.22 0.01
CA MET A 1 8.19 17.80 -0.64
C MET A 1 8.23 18.30 -2.08
N SER A 2 7.96 17.46 -3.10
CA SER A 2 7.80 17.92 -4.49
C SER A 2 6.36 18.44 -4.71
N PRO A 3 6.08 19.23 -5.76
CA PRO A 3 4.73 19.71 -6.07
C PRO A 3 3.68 18.60 -6.14
N VAL A 4 4.02 17.46 -6.75
CA VAL A 4 3.11 16.30 -6.88
C VAL A 4 2.78 15.70 -5.51
N HIS A 5 3.75 15.59 -4.59
CA HIS A 5 3.49 15.16 -3.21
C HIS A 5 2.57 16.13 -2.47
N SER A 6 2.74 17.44 -2.67
CA SER A 6 1.91 18.45 -2.01
C SER A 6 0.48 18.42 -2.53
N ALA A 7 0.29 18.23 -3.84
CA ALA A 7 -1.02 18.08 -4.44
C ALA A 7 -1.74 16.82 -3.92
N ALA A 8 -1.08 15.66 -3.96
CA ALA A 8 -1.64 14.40 -3.46
C ALA A 8 -1.91 14.43 -1.94
N LYS A 9 -0.98 14.97 -1.14
CA LYS A 9 -1.17 15.10 0.31
C LYS A 9 -2.33 16.04 0.67
N GLY A 10 -2.51 17.10 -0.11
CA GLY A 10 -3.58 18.07 0.08
C GLY A 10 -4.90 17.70 -0.58
N ASP A 11 -4.98 16.53 -1.23
CA ASP A 11 -6.14 16.07 -1.98
C ASP A 11 -6.64 17.08 -3.03
N ASN A 12 -5.71 17.79 -3.67
CA ASN A 12 -6.03 18.82 -4.66
C ASN A 12 -6.02 18.20 -6.07
N ILE A 13 -7.13 17.59 -6.45
CA ILE A 13 -7.28 16.86 -7.72
C ILE A 13 -6.91 17.72 -8.94
N GLU A 14 -7.46 18.93 -9.03
CA GLU A 14 -7.25 19.85 -10.15
C GLU A 14 -5.76 20.22 -10.34
N ILE A 15 -5.05 20.43 -9.22
CA ILE A 15 -3.61 20.73 -9.24
C ILE A 15 -2.82 19.48 -9.61
N LEU A 16 -3.24 18.31 -9.13
CA LEU A 16 -2.60 17.04 -9.42
C LEU A 16 -2.67 16.72 -10.92
N GLU A 17 -3.85 16.84 -11.53
CA GLU A 17 -4.05 16.65 -12.97
C GLU A 17 -3.23 17.64 -13.80
N MET A 18 -3.22 18.92 -13.40
CA MET A 18 -2.42 19.95 -14.08
C MET A 18 -0.93 19.59 -14.08
N LEU A 19 -0.39 19.17 -12.92
CA LEU A 19 1.02 18.79 -12.80
C LEU A 19 1.35 17.57 -13.66
N ILE A 20 0.49 16.56 -13.67
CA ILE A 20 0.67 15.36 -14.51
C ILE A 20 0.67 15.74 -15.99
N LYS A 21 -0.26 16.60 -16.42
CA LYS A 21 -0.37 17.07 -17.80
C LYS A 21 0.85 17.89 -18.24
N ASP A 22 1.46 18.63 -17.32
CA ASP A 22 2.71 19.36 -17.54
C ASP A 22 3.96 18.46 -17.58
N GLY A 23 3.79 17.14 -17.44
CA GLY A 23 4.86 16.15 -17.56
C GLY A 23 5.68 15.97 -16.28
N TYR A 24 5.13 16.33 -15.11
CA TYR A 24 5.77 16.00 -13.85
C TYR A 24 5.80 14.48 -13.63
N ASP A 25 6.94 13.97 -13.19
CA ASP A 25 7.10 12.57 -12.84
C ASP A 25 6.32 12.23 -11.54
N VAL A 26 5.38 11.30 -11.64
CA VAL A 26 4.53 10.83 -10.53
C VAL A 26 5.27 9.88 -9.58
N ASN A 27 6.38 9.29 -10.04
CA ASN A 27 7.19 8.32 -9.31
C ASN A 27 8.33 8.96 -8.52
N VAL A 28 8.38 10.30 -8.45
CA VAL A 28 9.38 11.02 -7.66
C VAL A 28 9.28 10.62 -6.20
N LYS A 29 10.38 10.12 -5.65
CA LYS A 29 10.50 9.76 -4.23
C LYS A 29 11.00 10.94 -3.42
N LEU A 30 10.42 11.14 -2.23
CA LEU A 30 11.04 12.01 -1.23
C LEU A 30 12.41 11.46 -0.83
N THR A 31 13.43 12.32 -0.86
CA THR A 31 14.77 12.01 -0.37
C THR A 31 14.74 11.73 1.12
N ARG A 32 15.66 10.90 1.64
CA ARG A 32 15.69 10.50 3.06
C ARG A 32 15.65 11.68 4.02
N ASP A 33 16.33 12.78 3.68
CA ASP A 33 16.37 14.00 4.50
C ASP A 33 15.00 14.72 4.59
N LYS A 34 14.08 14.41 3.68
CA LYS A 34 12.73 14.98 3.59
C LYS A 34 11.65 14.02 4.11
N ILE A 35 12.02 12.79 4.49
CA ILE A 35 11.11 11.83 5.11
C ILE A 35 11.02 12.15 6.59
N THR A 36 9.94 12.83 6.99
CA THR A 36 9.67 13.15 8.39
C THR A 36 8.68 12.19 9.04
N TYR A 37 8.13 11.25 8.28
CA TYR A 37 7.09 10.32 8.70
C TYR A 37 7.68 8.99 9.17
N ARG A 38 7.09 8.41 10.22
CA ARG A 38 7.52 7.12 10.79
C ARG A 38 7.37 5.97 9.79
N ASP A 39 6.31 6.00 8.98
CA ASP A 39 5.99 5.05 7.90
C ASP A 39 6.94 5.14 6.69
N ARG A 40 7.88 6.09 6.71
CA ARG A 40 8.84 6.35 5.65
C ARG A 40 8.21 6.57 4.28
N ARG A 41 6.98 7.09 4.21
CA ARG A 41 6.29 7.40 2.95
C ARG A 41 7.12 8.31 2.05
N GLN A 42 7.18 7.98 0.76
CA GLN A 42 8.04 8.64 -0.22
C GLN A 42 7.32 9.04 -1.49
N THR A 43 6.32 8.30 -1.97
CA THR A 43 5.65 8.61 -3.25
C THR A 43 4.37 9.42 -3.07
N ALA A 44 3.93 10.09 -4.14
CA ALA A 44 2.63 10.76 -4.17
C ALA A 44 1.46 9.77 -4.00
N LEU A 45 1.58 8.58 -4.60
CA LEU A 45 0.59 7.50 -4.50
C LEU A 45 0.34 7.10 -3.04
N PHE A 46 1.40 6.95 -2.24
CA PHE A 46 1.23 6.65 -0.81
C PHE A 46 0.44 7.74 -0.07
N PHE A 47 0.66 9.02 -0.38
CA PHE A 47 -0.10 10.10 0.26
C PHE A 47 -1.59 10.04 -0.09
N ALA A 48 -1.92 9.76 -1.36
CA ALA A 48 -3.31 9.63 -1.80
C ALA A 48 -4.01 8.45 -1.12
N VAL A 49 -3.36 7.28 -1.09
CA VAL A 49 -3.88 6.06 -0.43
C VAL A 49 -4.04 6.28 1.07
N TYR A 50 -3.05 6.87 1.74
CA TYR A 50 -3.13 7.17 3.18
C TYR A 50 -4.31 8.09 3.53
N ASN A 51 -4.67 8.99 2.62
CA ASN A 51 -5.79 9.91 2.78
C ASN A 51 -7.14 9.31 2.36
N ASP A 52 -7.18 8.07 1.88
CA ASP A 52 -8.38 7.42 1.32
C ASP A 52 -8.96 8.14 0.09
N SER A 53 -8.13 8.86 -0.67
CA SER A 53 -8.59 9.58 -1.86
C SER A 53 -8.56 8.65 -3.07
N GLU A 54 -9.70 8.02 -3.37
CA GLU A 54 -9.87 7.12 -4.51
C GLU A 54 -9.57 7.85 -5.83
N GLU A 55 -10.06 9.08 -6.00
CA GLU A 55 -9.88 9.89 -7.20
C GLU A 55 -8.41 10.28 -7.43
N ALA A 56 -7.73 10.79 -6.40
CA ALA A 56 -6.30 11.12 -6.52
C ALA A 56 -5.45 9.86 -6.79
N THR A 57 -5.85 8.73 -6.21
CA THR A 57 -5.17 7.45 -6.41
C THR A 57 -5.35 6.95 -7.83
N GLU A 58 -6.56 6.97 -8.36
CA GLU A 58 -6.86 6.57 -9.73
C GLU A 58 -6.08 7.42 -10.74
N ILE A 59 -6.11 8.75 -10.60
CA ILE A 59 -5.36 9.67 -11.48
C ILE A 59 -3.86 9.38 -11.45
N LEU A 60 -3.28 9.11 -10.28
CA LEU A 60 -1.86 8.77 -10.16
C LEU A 60 -1.54 7.43 -10.83
N LEU A 61 -2.39 6.42 -10.64
CA LEU A 61 -2.21 5.10 -11.23
C LEU A 61 -2.37 5.13 -12.76
N GLU A 62 -3.36 5.86 -13.28
CA GLU A 62 -3.53 6.11 -14.72
C GLU A 62 -2.32 6.84 -15.32
N ALA A 63 -1.71 7.75 -14.56
CA ALA A 63 -0.48 8.44 -14.94
C ALA A 63 0.79 7.56 -14.85
N GLY A 64 0.66 6.28 -14.49
CA GLY A 64 1.77 5.34 -14.40
C GLY A 64 2.51 5.33 -13.06
N ALA A 65 1.82 5.71 -11.97
CA ALA A 65 2.40 5.59 -10.63
C ALA A 65 2.66 4.12 -10.27
N GLU A 66 3.88 3.85 -9.82
CA GLU A 66 4.30 2.52 -9.39
C GLU A 66 3.87 2.25 -7.95
N THR A 67 3.13 1.16 -7.74
CA THR A 67 2.62 0.71 -6.45
C THR A 67 3.73 0.20 -5.51
N GLU A 68 4.88 -0.19 -6.05
CA GLU A 68 5.92 -0.90 -5.29
C GLU A 68 7.08 0.00 -4.82
N LEU A 69 7.06 1.31 -5.07
CA LEU A 69 8.19 2.19 -4.80
C LEU A 69 8.41 2.52 -3.33
N ASP A 70 7.36 2.47 -2.51
CA ASP A 70 7.46 2.77 -1.08
C ASP A 70 8.01 1.59 -0.28
N TYR A 71 8.59 1.93 0.88
CA TYR A 71 9.06 0.93 1.85
C TYR A 71 7.90 0.09 2.38
N VAL A 72 6.87 0.77 2.90
CA VAL A 72 5.56 0.14 3.16
C VAL A 72 4.73 0.26 1.89
N LYS A 73 4.24 -0.87 1.36
CA LYS A 73 3.44 -0.84 0.13
C LYS A 73 2.11 -0.12 0.37
N PRO A 74 1.63 0.72 -0.56
CA PRO A 74 0.34 1.38 -0.44
C PRO A 74 -0.81 0.38 -0.20
N LEU A 75 -0.74 -0.82 -0.80
CA LEU A 75 -1.73 -1.88 -0.57
C LEU A 75 -1.79 -2.30 0.91
N LEU A 76 -0.65 -2.44 1.60
CA LEU A 76 -0.62 -2.77 3.03
C LEU A 76 -1.29 -1.68 3.88
N VAL A 77 -1.13 -0.42 3.48
CA VAL A 77 -1.77 0.72 4.16
C VAL A 77 -3.28 0.67 3.96
N ALA A 78 -3.75 0.51 2.72
CA ALA A 78 -5.18 0.40 2.42
C ALA A 78 -5.83 -0.75 3.21
N VAL A 79 -5.20 -1.92 3.24
CA VAL A 79 -5.70 -3.08 3.98
C VAL A 79 -5.70 -2.82 5.50
N SER A 80 -4.63 -2.24 6.05
CA SER A 80 -4.57 -1.94 7.49
C SER A 80 -5.59 -0.88 7.93
N HIS A 81 -5.96 0.04 7.05
CA HIS A 81 -6.98 1.07 7.30
C HIS A 81 -8.39 0.62 6.91
N SER A 82 -8.58 -0.63 6.44
CA SER A 82 -9.87 -1.16 5.99
C SER A 82 -10.47 -0.48 4.75
N GLN A 83 -9.63 0.10 3.90
CA GLN A 83 -10.01 0.80 2.68
C GLN A 83 -10.10 -0.21 1.53
N TYR A 84 -11.19 -0.96 1.47
CA TYR A 84 -11.31 -2.08 0.52
C TYR A 84 -11.39 -1.65 -0.92
N ASN A 85 -12.17 -0.59 -1.22
CA ASN A 85 -12.24 -0.03 -2.56
C ASN A 85 -10.85 0.41 -3.03
N MET A 86 -10.08 1.05 -2.14
CA MET A 86 -8.70 1.44 -2.40
C MET A 86 -7.78 0.24 -2.66
N ALA A 87 -7.94 -0.83 -1.86
CA ALA A 87 -7.20 -2.06 -2.07
C ALA A 87 -7.54 -2.72 -3.42
N ASP A 88 -8.83 -2.80 -3.78
CA ASP A 88 -9.30 -3.32 -5.06
C ASP A 88 -8.78 -2.48 -6.25
N LEU A 89 -8.78 -1.16 -6.11
CA LEU A 89 -8.20 -0.24 -7.08
C LEU A 89 -6.71 -0.52 -7.28
N LEU A 90 -5.93 -0.57 -6.19
CA LEU A 90 -4.49 -0.87 -6.25
C LEU A 90 -4.20 -2.25 -6.86
N MET A 91 -5.00 -3.27 -6.55
CA MET A 91 -4.88 -4.62 -7.13
C MET A 91 -5.20 -4.62 -8.63
N THR A 92 -6.19 -3.84 -9.07
CA THR A 92 -6.54 -3.68 -10.49
C THR A 92 -5.38 -3.09 -11.29
N TYR A 93 -4.60 -2.19 -10.68
CA TYR A 93 -3.40 -1.59 -11.25
C TYR A 93 -2.10 -2.39 -10.96
N GLY A 94 -2.22 -3.66 -10.52
CA GLY A 94 -1.09 -4.59 -10.44
C GLY A 94 -0.25 -4.50 -9.16
N ALA A 95 -0.78 -3.96 -8.06
CA ALA A 95 -0.13 -4.05 -6.76
C ALA A 95 0.08 -5.51 -6.33
N ASP A 96 1.23 -5.82 -5.73
CA ASP A 96 1.52 -7.18 -5.28
C ASP A 96 0.66 -7.53 -4.06
N VAL A 97 -0.28 -8.45 -4.25
CA VAL A 97 -1.13 -8.97 -3.17
C VAL A 97 -0.33 -9.69 -2.08
N ASN A 98 0.85 -10.20 -2.43
CA ASN A 98 1.77 -10.84 -1.49
C ASN A 98 2.79 -9.86 -0.90
N ALA A 99 2.59 -8.55 -1.11
CA ALA A 99 3.39 -7.52 -0.48
C ALA A 99 3.51 -7.78 1.02
N CYS A 100 4.74 -7.77 1.51
CA CYS A 100 5.05 -7.93 2.91
C CYS A 100 5.95 -6.79 3.37
N PHE A 101 5.83 -6.42 4.64
CA PHE A 101 6.80 -5.57 5.28
C PHE A 101 7.51 -6.37 6.37
N ASN A 102 8.84 -6.26 6.40
CA ASN A 102 9.68 -6.92 7.40
C ASN A 102 10.06 -5.86 8.43
N GLU A 103 9.29 -5.79 9.52
CA GLU A 103 9.74 -5.12 10.73
C GLU A 103 10.00 -6.21 11.78
N ASP A 104 11.25 -6.28 12.27
CA ASP A 104 11.68 -7.14 13.36
C ASP A 104 11.50 -8.66 13.18
N GLY A 105 11.57 -9.15 11.92
CA GLY A 105 11.62 -10.58 11.61
C GLY A 105 10.25 -11.25 11.40
N ALA A 106 9.15 -10.50 11.54
CA ALA A 106 7.84 -10.96 11.13
C ALA A 106 7.54 -10.50 9.70
N THR A 107 7.31 -11.45 8.79
CA THR A 107 6.81 -11.19 7.44
C THR A 107 5.28 -11.25 7.49
N PHE A 108 4.60 -10.14 7.24
CA PHE A 108 3.14 -10.07 7.22
C PHE A 108 2.63 -9.74 5.81
N PRO A 109 2.14 -10.72 5.03
CA PRO A 109 1.58 -10.48 3.70
C PRO A 109 0.27 -9.70 3.74
N ALA A 110 0.05 -8.81 2.78
CA ALA A 110 -1.20 -8.06 2.63
C ALA A 110 -2.42 -8.97 2.45
N THR A 111 -2.27 -10.05 1.68
CA THR A 111 -3.26 -11.14 1.53
C THR A 111 -3.69 -11.76 2.85
N VAL A 112 -2.78 -11.94 3.80
CA VAL A 112 -3.10 -12.51 5.12
C VAL A 112 -3.91 -11.51 5.94
N ALA A 113 -3.53 -10.22 5.95
CA ALA A 113 -4.30 -9.18 6.62
C ALA A 113 -5.73 -9.03 6.04
N PHE A 114 -5.86 -9.13 4.72
CA PHE A 114 -7.16 -9.09 4.02
C PHE A 114 -8.02 -10.35 4.32
N ALA A 115 -7.44 -11.55 4.20
CA ALA A 115 -8.14 -12.82 4.39
C ALA A 115 -8.56 -13.09 5.85
N LEU A 116 -7.79 -12.63 6.84
CA LEU A 116 -8.15 -12.75 8.26
C LEU A 116 -9.46 -12.02 8.61
N ARG A 117 -9.90 -11.07 7.78
CA ARG A 117 -11.17 -10.36 7.98
C ARG A 117 -12.31 -10.89 7.12
N ASP A 118 -12.04 -11.41 5.93
CA ASP A 118 -13.06 -12.07 5.11
C ASP A 118 -13.60 -13.33 5.81
N TYR A 119 -12.80 -14.00 6.66
CA TYR A 119 -13.27 -15.08 7.54
C TYR A 119 -14.40 -14.68 8.51
N ARG A 120 -14.55 -13.38 8.83
CA ARG A 120 -15.66 -12.90 9.66
C ARG A 120 -16.96 -12.64 8.87
N HIS A 121 -16.92 -12.64 7.54
CA HIS A 121 -18.07 -12.32 6.69
C HIS A 121 -18.39 -13.34 5.57
N SER A 122 -17.43 -14.12 5.07
CA SER A 122 -17.60 -15.01 3.92
C SER A 122 -16.71 -16.25 4.05
N GLY A 123 -17.31 -17.44 4.16
CA GLY A 123 -16.59 -18.72 4.27
C GLY A 123 -15.87 -19.15 3.00
N VAL A 124 -14.77 -18.48 2.64
CA VAL A 124 -13.92 -18.83 1.50
C VAL A 124 -12.76 -19.72 1.97
N SER A 125 -12.91 -21.04 1.75
CA SER A 125 -11.96 -22.08 2.16
C SER A 125 -10.62 -22.09 1.39
N TYR A 126 -10.42 -21.19 0.42
CA TYR A 126 -9.32 -21.26 -0.56
C TYR A 126 -7.97 -20.75 -0.01
N VAL A 127 -7.98 -19.90 1.01
CA VAL A 127 -6.76 -19.19 1.46
C VAL A 127 -6.00 -19.94 2.55
N ILE A 128 -6.65 -20.87 3.25
CA ILE A 128 -6.03 -21.67 4.33
C ILE A 128 -4.83 -22.48 3.79
N ASP A 129 -4.90 -22.94 2.54
CA ASP A 129 -3.87 -23.81 1.97
C ASP A 129 -2.52 -23.08 1.74
N MET A 130 -2.57 -21.79 1.40
CA MET A 130 -1.38 -20.92 1.30
C MET A 130 -0.81 -20.56 2.68
N THR A 131 -1.67 -20.43 3.70
CA THR A 131 -1.21 -20.18 5.09
C THR A 131 -0.43 -21.36 5.66
N THR A 132 -0.80 -22.60 5.31
CA THR A 132 0.01 -23.78 5.66
C THR A 132 1.36 -23.76 4.96
N GLN A 133 1.47 -23.43 3.67
CA GLN A 133 2.78 -23.43 3.00
C GLN A 133 3.74 -22.31 3.44
N LEU A 134 3.23 -21.11 3.74
CA LEU A 134 4.07 -20.00 4.21
C LEU A 134 4.47 -20.14 5.70
N CYS A 135 3.56 -20.61 6.57
CA CYS A 135 3.90 -20.90 7.95
C CYS A 135 4.83 -22.13 8.06
N TYR A 136 4.65 -23.18 7.25
CA TYR A 136 5.52 -24.38 7.31
C TYR A 136 6.96 -24.10 6.86
N ASN A 137 7.19 -23.14 5.94
CA ASN A 137 8.54 -22.82 5.49
C ASN A 137 9.35 -21.97 6.49
N TYR A 138 8.74 -21.46 7.56
CA TYR A 138 9.40 -20.61 8.56
C TYR A 138 9.10 -21.02 10.02
N ALA A 139 8.43 -22.15 10.24
CA ALA A 139 8.07 -22.68 11.57
C ALA A 139 9.26 -23.20 12.41
N ASP A 140 10.49 -22.70 12.20
CA ASP A 140 11.63 -23.09 13.03
C ASP A 140 12.20 -21.98 13.91
N LEU A 141 11.55 -20.82 14.05
CA LEU A 141 11.93 -19.84 15.08
C LEU A 141 10.71 -19.12 15.69
N THR A 142 10.05 -19.87 16.59
CA THR A 142 9.54 -19.45 17.92
C THR A 142 8.81 -18.11 18.06
N LEU A 143 7.55 -18.20 18.53
CA LEU A 143 6.92 -17.45 19.65
C LEU A 143 7.20 -15.93 19.76
N ILE A 144 6.14 -15.16 20.02
CA ILE A 144 6.08 -13.69 20.30
C ILE A 144 5.57 -12.94 19.04
N CYS A 145 4.30 -12.55 18.93
CA CYS A 145 3.83 -11.23 19.38
C CYS A 145 2.29 -11.12 19.29
N TRP A 146 1.53 -11.85 20.10
CA TRP A 146 0.14 -11.49 20.43
C TRP A 146 -0.07 -11.62 21.93
N ARG A 147 0.37 -10.60 22.67
CA ARG A 147 -0.20 -10.24 23.97
C ARG A 147 -0.06 -8.75 24.19
#